data_AF-A0A8S3VAX2-F1
#
_entry.id   AF-A0A8S3VAX2-F1
#
_cell.length_a   1.000
_cell.length_b   1.000
_cell.length_c   1.000
_cell.angle_alpha   90.00
_cell.angle_beta   90.00
_cell.angle_gamma   90.00
#
_symmetry.space_group_name_H-M   'P 1'
#
loop_
_entity.id
_entity.type
_entity.pdbx_description
1 polymer ?
#
loop_
_entity_poly.entity_id
_entity_poly.type
_entity_poly.pdbx_seq_one_letter_code
_entity_poly.pdbx_strand_id
1 'polypeptide(L)'
;MIPALGNVCQIMTKHMHMLVCCRNSWDEKILVNDYILEELKFWYFECESLSFKRIVPMNRMPQRVIFTDASQYAGAGFISNDNKIVHFMFDDQWKQFETYTNDSRFASVIRDLPSFVESARSSATIKKYKCYFKKFEKWCNTCSLECLPATITTVSLYLGGLIQQGSSVAILDSSFYAIKWFHDFHFKHNPCSDKFLGLIYEGGRRMLSKPIIKKEPITPDILNRIVLKFGDSSDLKKLRVVVLFLLGFSGFLRYSELANIKMSNIEFYDSYIKICIEKSKTDLYRRGNSVIIAATVSRPYISTMNKIVKVSENELQELVSVAVNSLKAGNIIAVPTDTIYGVAGLVQNSEAVDRLYSVKNRDYNKPVAISVADISDVYRWGQVTVPQALLAKLLPGPVTVVLNRTTDLNPELNPKTSLVGIRIPDHEFIREVARSCQEPLALTSANISSAQSTLRVEEFENLWPKLDKIFDDGMLGDTFHSRQGSTVVDLSKKGVYKIIRDGSSLKNTVQVLSSYGLTDNNTS
;
A
#
# COMPACT_ATOMS: atom_id res chain seq x y z
N MET A 1 -11.72 -5.11 11.19
CA MET A 1 -10.80 -3.97 11.03
C MET A 1 -9.41 -4.52 10.70
N ILE A 2 -8.74 -4.35 9.57
CA ILE A 2 -8.99 -3.69 8.27
C ILE A 2 -8.17 -4.52 7.24
N PRO A 3 -8.81 -5.28 6.33
CA PRO A 3 -8.14 -6.11 5.29
C PRO A 3 -7.46 -5.33 4.16
N ALA A 4 -7.66 -4.02 4.09
CA ALA A 4 -7.35 -3.21 2.92
C ALA A 4 -6.05 -2.39 3.03
N LEU A 5 -5.27 -2.56 4.11
CA LEU A 5 -3.87 -2.10 4.20
C LEU A 5 -2.87 -3.07 3.50
N GLY A 6 -3.27 -4.32 3.23
CA GLY A 6 -2.39 -5.35 2.65
C GLY A 6 -2.10 -5.15 1.16
N ASN A 7 -3.11 -4.79 0.35
CA ASN A 7 -2.94 -4.53 -1.09
C ASN A 7 -2.07 -3.29 -1.36
N VAL A 8 -2.11 -2.35 -0.43
CA VAL A 8 -1.41 -1.07 -0.44
C VAL A 8 0.12 -1.27 -0.36
N CYS A 9 0.58 -2.15 0.54
CA CYS A 9 2.01 -2.44 0.70
C CYS A 9 2.61 -3.22 -0.49
N GLN A 10 1.82 -4.09 -1.13
CA GLN A 10 2.22 -4.85 -2.33
C GLN A 10 2.56 -3.94 -3.51
N ILE A 11 1.73 -2.93 -3.75
CA ILE A 11 1.85 -2.03 -4.90
C ILE A 11 2.97 -1.02 -4.70
N MET A 12 3.15 -0.55 -3.46
CA MET A 12 4.29 0.29 -3.12
C MET A 12 5.62 -0.41 -3.44
N THR A 13 5.73 -1.71 -3.15
CA THR A 13 6.96 -2.48 -3.37
C THR A 13 7.19 -2.80 -4.86
N LYS A 14 6.14 -3.20 -5.60
CA LYS A 14 6.22 -3.55 -7.04
C LYS A 14 6.48 -2.35 -7.94
N HIS A 15 5.86 -1.19 -7.67
CA HIS A 15 5.96 -0.02 -8.56
C HIS A 15 7.09 0.94 -8.19
N MET A 16 7.54 1.01 -6.92
CA MET A 16 8.79 1.71 -6.60
C MET A 16 10.00 1.02 -7.21
N HIS A 17 10.01 -0.31 -7.30
CA HIS A 17 11.06 -1.06 -8.01
C HIS A 17 11.08 -0.75 -9.52
N MET A 18 9.92 -0.58 -10.18
CA MET A 18 9.85 -0.15 -11.58
C MET A 18 10.31 1.30 -11.79
N LEU A 19 10.01 2.21 -10.85
CA LEU A 19 10.48 3.60 -10.88
C LEU A 19 12.01 3.71 -10.72
N VAL A 20 12.65 2.76 -10.02
CA VAL A 20 14.11 2.68 -9.86
C VAL A 20 14.82 2.25 -11.16
N CYS A 21 14.14 1.57 -12.08
CA CYS A 21 14.70 1.19 -13.38
C CYS A 21 14.68 2.33 -14.43
N CYS A 22 13.91 3.41 -14.20
CA CYS A 22 13.86 4.59 -15.07
C CYS A 22 14.79 5.70 -14.54
N ARG A 23 16.10 5.50 -14.74
CA ARG A 23 17.21 6.19 -14.04
C ARG A 23 17.37 7.71 -14.25
N ASN A 24 16.57 8.39 -15.08
CA ASN A 24 16.96 9.71 -15.64
C ASN A 24 15.95 10.89 -15.55
N SER A 25 14.94 10.91 -14.67
CA SER A 25 13.96 12.03 -14.69
C SER A 25 13.57 12.68 -13.35
N TRP A 26 14.25 12.37 -12.25
CA TRP A 26 13.87 12.89 -10.92
C TRP A 26 14.60 14.17 -10.48
N ASP A 27 15.52 14.71 -11.29
CA ASP A 27 16.32 15.90 -10.94
C ASP A 27 15.65 17.25 -11.21
N GLU A 28 14.42 17.27 -11.75
CA GLU A 28 13.68 18.51 -11.93
C GLU A 28 12.56 18.64 -10.89
N LYS A 29 12.57 19.79 -10.18
CA LYS A 29 11.47 20.21 -9.31
C LYS A 29 10.14 20.02 -10.05
N ILE A 30 9.16 19.45 -9.34
CA ILE A 30 7.80 19.23 -9.84
C ILE A 30 7.20 20.58 -10.25
N LEU A 31 7.26 20.90 -11.53
CA LEU A 31 6.39 21.89 -12.14
C LEU A 31 5.12 21.15 -12.54
N VAL A 32 4.06 21.40 -11.77
CA VAL A 32 2.70 20.99 -12.15
C VAL A 32 2.32 21.83 -13.37
N ASN A 33 2.41 21.23 -14.56
CA ASN A 33 1.90 21.81 -15.80
C ASN A 33 0.36 21.72 -15.80
N ASP A 34 -0.29 22.77 -16.31
CA ASP A 34 -1.73 22.98 -16.46
C ASP A 34 -2.51 21.77 -17.00
N TYR A 35 -1.87 20.83 -17.72
CA TYR A 35 -2.52 19.61 -18.21
C TYR A 35 -3.01 18.66 -17.08
N ILE A 36 -2.28 18.56 -15.95
CA ILE A 36 -2.71 17.75 -14.78
C ILE A 36 -3.90 18.43 -14.07
N LEU A 37 -3.96 19.76 -14.13
CA LEU A 37 -5.09 20.54 -13.65
C LEU A 37 -6.32 20.35 -14.58
N GLU A 38 -6.13 20.22 -15.89
CA GLU A 38 -7.21 19.96 -16.87
C GLU A 38 -7.85 18.56 -16.71
N GLU A 39 -7.07 17.50 -16.48
CA GLU A 39 -7.64 16.16 -16.21
C GLU A 39 -8.37 16.11 -14.86
N LEU A 40 -7.86 16.84 -13.85
CA LEU A 40 -8.57 17.03 -12.58
C LEU A 40 -9.84 17.88 -12.76
N LYS A 41 -9.86 18.86 -13.68
CA LYS A 41 -11.05 19.66 -14.02
C LYS A 41 -12.12 18.84 -14.74
N PHE A 42 -11.76 17.90 -15.62
CA PHE A 42 -12.73 17.04 -16.32
C PHE A 42 -13.49 16.13 -15.36
N TRP A 43 -12.84 15.61 -14.31
CA TRP A 43 -13.49 14.80 -13.27
C TRP A 43 -14.14 15.63 -12.14
N TYR A 44 -13.92 16.95 -12.12
CA TYR A 44 -14.52 17.89 -11.16
C TYR A 44 -15.81 18.54 -11.70
N PHE A 45 -16.18 18.31 -12.97
CA PHE A 45 -17.30 18.98 -13.63
C PHE A 45 -18.71 18.59 -13.12
N GLU A 46 -18.82 17.66 -12.18
CA GLU A 46 -20.08 17.38 -11.44
C GLU A 46 -20.23 18.14 -10.12
N CYS A 47 -19.28 19.00 -9.71
CA CYS A 47 -19.41 19.79 -8.48
C CYS A 47 -18.81 21.19 -8.63
N GLU A 48 -19.67 22.18 -8.86
CA GLU A 48 -19.26 23.57 -9.12
C GLU A 48 -18.63 24.32 -7.94
N SER A 49 -17.74 25.24 -8.36
CA SER A 49 -17.19 26.43 -7.70
C SER A 49 -15.94 26.25 -6.83
N LEU A 50 -14.78 26.59 -7.40
CA LEU A 50 -13.80 27.55 -6.82
C LEU A 50 -12.67 27.86 -7.81
N SER A 51 -12.37 29.14 -7.96
CA SER A 51 -11.47 29.77 -8.94
C SER A 51 -10.00 29.85 -8.45
N PHE A 52 -9.04 29.72 -9.39
CA PHE A 52 -7.61 29.92 -9.13
C PHE A 52 -7.06 31.16 -9.87
N LYS A 53 -6.26 31.98 -9.19
CA LYS A 53 -5.41 33.02 -9.79
C LYS A 53 -3.94 32.88 -9.36
N ARG A 54 -3.09 32.61 -10.37
CA ARG A 54 -1.68 32.98 -10.67
C ARG A 54 -0.53 32.77 -9.65
N ILE A 55 0.54 32.14 -10.16
CA ILE A 55 1.90 32.01 -9.59
C ILE A 55 2.88 32.92 -10.41
N VAL A 56 3.90 33.47 -9.75
CA VAL A 56 5.08 34.16 -10.34
C VAL A 56 6.36 33.46 -9.80
N PRO A 57 7.44 33.28 -10.59
CA PRO A 57 8.57 32.42 -10.20
C PRO A 57 9.62 33.12 -9.33
N MET A 58 10.39 32.32 -8.61
CA MET A 58 11.43 32.73 -7.66
C MET A 58 12.82 32.38 -8.24
N ASN A 59 13.75 33.34 -8.23
CA ASN A 59 15.13 33.11 -8.63
C ASN A 59 16.13 33.80 -7.69
N ARG A 60 17.28 33.13 -7.51
CA ARG A 60 18.60 33.55 -6.97
C ARG A 60 19.03 33.17 -5.54
N MET A 61 20.33 32.91 -5.52
CA MET A 61 21.23 32.12 -4.65
C MET A 61 21.81 32.91 -3.44
N PRO A 62 22.68 32.31 -2.58
CA PRO A 62 22.93 32.79 -1.22
C PRO A 62 24.07 33.80 -1.13
N GLN A 63 24.03 34.69 -0.13
CA GLN A 63 25.18 35.53 0.25
C GLN A 63 25.41 35.50 1.77
N ARG A 64 26.68 35.26 2.15
CA ARG A 64 27.28 35.44 3.49
C ARG A 64 27.68 36.92 3.69
N VAL A 65 27.56 37.47 4.89
CA VAL A 65 28.28 38.68 5.39
C VAL A 65 28.33 38.58 6.93
N ILE A 66 29.49 38.43 7.62
CA ILE A 66 30.51 39.39 8.14
C ILE A 66 29.94 40.47 9.09
N PHE A 67 30.41 40.49 10.35
CA PHE A 67 30.06 41.49 11.38
C PHE A 67 31.20 42.50 11.55
N THR A 68 30.89 43.79 11.66
CA THR A 68 31.81 44.84 12.13
C THR A 68 31.13 45.80 13.10
N ASP A 69 31.73 45.89 14.28
CA ASP A 69 31.80 46.93 15.33
C ASP A 69 30.56 47.79 15.68
N ALA A 70 30.17 47.74 16.96
CA ALA A 70 28.93 48.29 17.54
C ALA A 70 29.17 49.46 18.52
N SER A 71 30.20 50.28 18.27
CA SER A 71 30.65 51.33 19.20
C SER A 71 30.33 52.78 18.78
N GLN A 72 29.64 53.02 17.65
CA GLN A 72 29.40 54.38 17.12
C GLN A 72 27.95 54.88 17.10
N TYR A 73 27.03 54.26 17.84
CA TYR A 73 25.66 54.75 17.90
C TYR A 73 25.09 54.83 19.32
N ALA A 74 25.49 55.88 20.04
CA ALA A 74 24.66 56.42 21.09
C ALA A 74 23.37 56.99 20.44
N GLY A 75 22.35 56.14 20.33
CA GLY A 75 21.06 56.45 19.69
C GLY A 75 20.60 55.51 18.57
N ALA A 76 21.21 54.34 18.34
CA ALA A 76 20.79 53.44 17.24
C ALA A 76 19.74 52.39 17.61
N GLY A 77 18.68 52.38 16.82
CA GLY A 77 17.86 51.21 16.54
C GLY A 77 18.54 50.22 15.60
N PHE A 78 17.96 49.01 15.52
CA PHE A 78 18.42 47.93 14.65
C PHE A 78 17.91 48.08 13.21
N ILE A 79 18.76 47.79 12.23
CA ILE A 79 18.41 47.62 10.81
C ILE A 79 18.33 46.12 10.50
N SER A 80 17.24 45.67 9.84
CA SER A 80 17.16 44.34 9.21
C SER A 80 17.26 44.45 7.69
N ASN A 81 17.77 43.40 7.04
CA ASN A 81 18.16 43.30 5.62
C ASN A 81 17.10 43.68 4.55
N ASP A 82 15.86 44.04 4.90
CA ASP A 82 14.76 44.26 3.94
C ASP A 82 14.24 45.72 3.88
N ASN A 83 14.95 46.72 4.43
CA ASN A 83 14.66 48.16 4.28
C ASN A 83 13.19 48.60 4.50
N LYS A 84 12.41 47.86 5.30
CA LYS A 84 11.08 48.26 5.75
C LYS A 84 11.08 48.39 7.26
N ILE A 85 11.11 49.65 7.68
CA ILE A 85 11.03 50.12 9.05
C ILE A 85 9.81 49.47 9.75
N VAL A 86 10.06 48.74 10.84
CA VAL A 86 9.06 48.55 11.89
C VAL A 86 9.75 48.98 13.17
N HIS A 87 9.54 50.24 13.56
CA HIS A 87 10.00 50.77 14.83
C HIS A 87 9.23 50.06 15.96
N PHE A 88 9.81 49.03 16.58
CA PHE A 88 9.22 48.42 17.79
C PHE A 88 9.54 49.31 19.00
N MET A 89 8.77 50.39 19.18
CA MET A 89 8.87 51.27 20.33
C MET A 89 8.06 50.69 21.51
N PHE A 90 8.78 50.21 22.52
CA PHE A 90 8.27 49.78 23.84
C PHE A 90 8.40 50.94 24.86
N ASP A 91 7.99 52.15 24.51
CA ASP A 91 8.62 53.34 25.08
C ASP A 91 8.49 53.49 26.62
N ASP A 92 7.36 53.17 27.25
CA ASP A 92 7.17 53.34 28.71
C ASP A 92 7.79 52.22 29.57
N GLN A 93 7.73 50.96 29.11
CA GLN A 93 8.28 49.81 29.84
C GLN A 93 9.77 49.60 29.54
N TRP A 94 10.22 49.93 28.33
CA TRP A 94 11.62 49.81 27.92
C TRP A 94 12.50 50.88 28.55
N LYS A 95 11.97 52.08 28.78
CA LYS A 95 12.63 53.11 29.60
C LYS A 95 12.98 52.63 31.02
N GLN A 96 12.25 51.67 31.57
CA GLN A 96 12.60 51.04 32.85
C GLN A 96 13.75 50.03 32.72
N PHE A 97 13.91 49.39 31.55
CA PHE A 97 15.05 48.52 31.27
C PHE A 97 16.30 49.33 30.91
N GLU A 98 16.15 50.54 30.37
CA GLU A 98 17.26 51.45 30.06
C GLU A 98 18.15 51.74 31.29
N THR A 99 17.56 51.76 32.48
CA THR A 99 18.25 51.97 33.76
C THR A 99 19.21 50.83 34.13
N TYR A 100 19.05 49.65 33.53
CA TYR A 100 19.87 48.46 33.78
C TYR A 100 20.80 48.12 32.61
N THR A 101 20.76 48.86 31.51
CA THR A 101 21.55 48.58 30.29
C THR A 101 23.05 48.68 30.53
N ASN A 102 23.47 49.53 31.48
CA ASN A 102 24.87 49.70 31.85
C ASN A 102 25.35 48.68 32.90
N ASP A 103 24.46 47.84 33.43
CA ASP A 103 24.83 46.77 34.35
C ASP A 103 25.31 45.55 33.56
N SER A 104 26.61 45.26 33.68
CA SER A 104 27.26 44.11 33.03
C SER A 104 26.58 42.76 33.27
N ARG A 105 25.81 42.61 34.36
CA ARG A 105 25.05 41.40 34.69
C ARG A 105 23.81 41.22 33.81
N PHE A 106 23.20 42.31 33.34
CA PHE A 106 21.91 42.30 32.64
C PHE A 106 21.97 42.77 31.18
N ALA A 107 23.06 43.44 30.78
CA ALA A 107 23.22 44.01 29.45
C ALA A 107 23.01 43.00 28.30
N SER A 108 23.51 41.76 28.45
CA SER A 108 23.31 40.70 27.45
C SER A 108 21.85 40.26 27.34
N VAL A 109 21.19 40.08 28.49
CA VAL A 109 19.79 39.64 28.56
C VAL A 109 18.85 40.71 27.99
N ILE A 110 19.06 41.98 28.37
CA ILE A 110 18.26 43.11 27.90
C ILE A 110 18.37 43.27 26.37
N ARG A 111 19.56 43.07 25.81
CA ARG A 111 19.77 43.06 24.36
C ARG A 111 19.00 41.94 23.66
N ASP A 112 18.88 40.78 24.30
CA ASP A 112 18.27 39.59 23.69
C ASP A 112 16.74 39.53 23.92
N LEU A 113 16.19 40.28 24.89
CA LEU A 113 14.75 40.37 25.21
C LEU A 113 13.82 40.54 23.99
N PRO A 114 14.10 41.41 23.00
CA PRO A 114 13.24 41.54 21.82
C PRO A 114 13.15 40.24 21.03
N SER A 115 14.27 39.51 20.90
CA SER A 115 14.30 38.22 20.22
C SER A 115 13.49 37.15 20.97
N PHE A 116 13.46 37.21 22.29
CA PHE A 116 12.61 36.33 23.11
C PHE A 116 11.13 36.63 22.92
N VAL A 117 10.77 37.91 22.90
CA VAL A 117 9.40 38.36 22.64
C VAL A 117 8.95 37.97 21.22
N GLU A 118 9.81 38.11 20.21
CA GLU A 118 9.51 37.63 18.85
C GLU A 118 9.37 36.10 18.82
N SER A 119 10.17 35.36 19.58
CA SER A 119 10.11 33.89 19.66
C SER A 119 8.83 33.36 20.33
N ALA A 120 8.05 34.22 21.02
CA ALA A 120 6.77 33.87 21.63
C ALA A 120 5.70 33.43 20.60
N ARG A 121 5.96 33.62 19.30
CA ARG A 121 5.12 33.16 18.19
C ARG A 121 5.95 32.45 17.12
N SER A 122 5.34 31.47 16.46
CA SER A 122 5.98 30.80 15.33
C SER A 122 6.24 31.79 14.17
N SER A 123 7.34 31.60 13.43
CA SER A 123 7.68 32.44 12.27
C SER A 123 6.57 32.49 11.20
N ALA A 124 5.80 31.40 11.06
CA ALA A 124 4.63 31.34 10.18
C ALA A 124 3.50 32.26 10.67
N THR A 125 3.24 32.29 11.98
CA THR A 125 2.24 33.19 12.60
C THR A 125 2.65 34.64 12.42
N ILE A 126 3.92 34.98 12.65
CA ILE A 126 4.47 36.34 12.46
C ILE A 126 4.28 36.78 11.01
N LYS A 127 4.68 35.95 10.04
CA LYS A 127 4.52 36.26 8.61
C LYS A 127 3.05 36.48 8.23
N LYS A 128 2.15 35.65 8.78
CA LYS A 128 0.71 35.78 8.60
C LYS A 128 0.21 37.11 9.15
N TYR A 129 0.48 37.42 10.42
CA TYR A 129 0.02 38.67 11.04
C TYR A 129 0.59 39.90 10.36
N LYS A 130 1.88 39.92 9.98
CA LYS A 130 2.46 41.01 9.16
C LYS A 130 1.70 41.23 7.85
N CYS A 131 1.30 40.16 7.17
CA CYS A 131 0.53 40.25 5.92
C CYS A 131 -0.87 40.86 6.15
N TYR A 132 -1.60 40.39 7.16
CA TYR A 132 -2.95 40.88 7.43
C TYR A 132 -2.94 42.28 8.04
N PHE A 133 -1.94 42.62 8.85
CA PHE A 133 -1.77 43.98 9.36
C PHE A 133 -1.49 44.98 8.24
N LYS A 134 -0.65 44.64 7.25
CA LYS A 134 -0.44 45.50 6.05
C LYS A 134 -1.72 45.73 5.26
N LYS A 135 -2.64 44.76 5.22
CA LYS A 135 -3.95 44.94 4.58
C LYS A 135 -4.81 45.94 5.37
N PHE A 136 -4.78 45.86 6.69
CA PHE A 136 -5.45 46.81 7.57
C PHE A 136 -4.84 48.23 7.43
N GLU A 137 -3.52 48.36 7.51
CA GLU A 137 -2.78 49.62 7.28
C GLU A 137 -3.15 50.25 5.93
N LYS A 138 -3.14 49.47 4.84
CA LYS A 138 -3.54 49.96 3.52
C LYS A 138 -5.00 50.44 3.50
N TRP A 139 -5.90 49.74 4.17
CA TRP A 139 -7.30 50.13 4.28
C TRP A 139 -7.44 51.43 5.09
N CYS A 140 -6.78 51.52 6.25
CA CYS A 140 -6.71 52.73 7.07
C CYS A 140 -6.22 53.94 6.27
N ASN A 141 -5.13 53.80 5.52
CA ASN A 141 -4.59 54.85 4.66
C ASN A 141 -5.57 55.29 3.56
N THR A 142 -6.40 54.36 3.06
CA THR A 142 -7.42 54.67 2.04
C THR A 142 -8.60 55.43 2.65
N CYS A 143 -8.89 55.19 3.92
CA CYS A 143 -9.96 55.86 4.67
C CYS A 143 -9.47 57.07 5.48
N SER A 144 -8.19 57.45 5.36
CA SER A 144 -7.53 58.49 6.17
C SER A 144 -7.68 58.28 7.69
N LEU A 145 -7.57 57.04 8.14
CA LEU A 145 -7.63 56.64 9.55
C LEU A 145 -6.25 56.22 10.07
N GLU A 146 -5.98 56.45 11.35
CA GLU A 146 -4.75 55.96 11.99
C GLU A 146 -4.81 54.45 12.21
N CYS A 147 -3.74 53.74 11.80
CA CYS A 147 -3.63 52.29 11.92
C CYS A 147 -2.90 51.84 13.19
N LEU A 148 -2.08 52.71 13.79
CA LEU A 148 -1.31 52.43 15.00
C LEU A 148 -1.01 53.75 15.75
N PRO A 149 -1.62 54.01 16.93
CA PRO A 149 -2.67 53.20 17.55
C PRO A 149 -4.01 53.33 16.79
N ALA A 150 -4.65 52.20 16.48
CA ALA A 150 -6.00 52.19 15.97
C ALA A 150 -7.01 52.38 17.11
N THR A 151 -8.05 53.18 16.87
CA THR A 151 -9.19 53.31 17.79
C THR A 151 -10.13 52.10 17.71
N ILE A 152 -10.97 51.90 18.75
CA ILE A 152 -12.03 50.89 18.75
C ILE A 152 -12.95 51.09 17.53
N THR A 153 -13.25 52.34 17.18
CA THR A 153 -14.06 52.72 16.01
C THR A 153 -13.39 52.28 14.71
N THR A 154 -12.10 52.57 14.53
CA THR A 154 -11.33 52.19 13.33
C THR A 154 -11.37 50.67 13.12
N VAL A 155 -11.13 49.89 14.16
CA VAL A 155 -11.14 48.43 14.06
C VAL A 155 -12.55 47.89 13.85
N SER A 156 -13.56 48.45 14.52
CA SER A 156 -14.98 48.11 14.33
C SER A 156 -15.41 48.28 12.87
N LEU A 157 -15.08 49.43 12.26
CA LEU A 157 -15.41 49.73 10.86
C LEU A 157 -14.72 48.75 9.91
N TYR A 158 -13.44 48.44 10.17
CA TYR A 158 -12.71 47.50 9.34
C TYR A 158 -13.30 46.08 9.39
N LEU A 159 -13.52 45.53 10.59
CA LEU A 159 -14.11 44.20 10.75
C LEU A 159 -15.55 44.15 10.22
N GLY A 160 -16.34 45.19 10.47
CA GLY A 160 -17.69 45.35 9.93
C GLY A 160 -17.71 45.32 8.40
N GLY A 161 -16.78 46.02 7.75
CA GLY A 161 -16.62 45.99 6.30
C GLY A 161 -16.26 44.60 5.78
N LEU A 162 -15.37 43.86 6.46
CA LEU A 162 -15.04 42.48 6.09
C LEU A 162 -16.26 41.56 6.19
N ILE A 163 -17.09 41.74 7.23
CA ILE A 163 -18.32 40.97 7.45
C ILE A 163 -19.35 41.28 6.35
N GLN A 164 -19.59 42.57 6.05
CA GLN A 164 -20.53 42.99 5.00
C GLN A 164 -20.12 42.48 3.61
N GLN A 165 -18.82 42.40 3.33
CA GLN A 165 -18.30 41.84 2.09
C GLN A 165 -18.42 40.30 1.99
N GLY A 166 -18.92 39.64 3.04
CA GLY A 166 -19.01 38.17 3.07
C GLY A 166 -17.65 37.48 3.11
N SER A 167 -16.63 38.13 3.69
CA SER A 167 -15.29 37.53 3.84
C SER A 167 -15.35 36.23 4.63
N SER A 168 -14.40 35.30 4.41
CA SER A 168 -14.36 34.08 5.21
C SER A 168 -13.99 34.37 6.67
N VAL A 169 -14.49 33.54 7.60
CA VAL A 169 -14.12 33.60 9.03
C VAL A 169 -12.60 33.59 9.23
N ALA A 170 -11.86 32.84 8.40
CA ALA A 170 -10.41 32.80 8.46
C ALA A 170 -9.76 34.17 8.16
N ILE A 171 -10.32 34.97 7.26
CA ILE A 171 -9.85 36.34 6.99
C ILE A 171 -10.15 37.23 8.19
N LEU A 172 -11.38 37.16 8.72
CA LEU A 172 -11.80 37.92 9.90
C LEU A 172 -10.90 37.64 11.11
N ASP A 173 -10.69 36.37 11.45
CA ASP A 173 -9.82 35.94 12.56
C ASP A 173 -8.38 36.43 12.35
N SER A 174 -7.83 36.25 11.14
CA SER A 174 -6.45 36.62 10.85
C SER A 174 -6.23 38.13 10.94
N SER A 175 -7.22 38.92 10.50
CA SER A 175 -7.21 40.37 10.64
C SER A 175 -7.32 40.80 12.11
N PHE A 176 -8.30 40.28 12.86
CA PHE A 176 -8.48 40.60 14.29
C PHE A 176 -7.23 40.30 15.11
N TYR A 177 -6.69 39.08 15.00
CA TYR A 177 -5.50 38.70 15.78
C TYR A 177 -4.22 39.39 15.30
N ALA A 178 -4.12 39.76 14.02
CA ALA A 178 -3.00 40.58 13.56
C ALA A 178 -3.05 41.97 14.20
N ILE A 179 -4.21 42.64 14.17
CA ILE A 179 -4.40 43.96 14.79
C ILE A 179 -4.13 43.86 16.30
N LYS A 180 -4.71 42.86 16.98
CA LYS A 180 -4.48 42.59 18.40
C LYS A 180 -2.98 42.44 18.71
N TRP A 181 -2.28 41.57 17.97
CA TRP A 181 -0.88 41.28 18.21
C TRP A 181 0.04 42.49 17.99
N PHE A 182 -0.21 43.30 16.97
CA PHE A 182 0.55 44.55 16.78
C PHE A 182 0.29 45.54 17.91
N HIS A 183 -0.95 45.66 18.39
CA HIS A 183 -1.26 46.57 19.51
C HIS A 183 -0.77 46.08 20.87
N ASP A 184 -0.53 44.76 21.04
CA ASP A 184 0.06 44.19 22.26
C ASP A 184 1.51 44.64 22.49
N PHE A 185 2.25 45.06 21.45
CA PHE A 185 3.64 45.53 21.59
C PHE A 185 3.77 46.99 22.03
N HIS A 186 2.73 47.79 21.84
CA HIS A 186 2.90 49.24 21.73
C HIS A 186 2.09 50.06 22.73
N PHE A 187 1.01 49.53 23.31
CA PHE A 187 0.03 50.38 24.00
C PHE A 187 -0.55 49.82 25.30
N LYS A 188 -0.80 50.74 26.26
CA LYS A 188 -1.56 50.45 27.50
C LYS A 188 -2.98 49.95 27.22
N HIS A 189 -3.52 50.27 26.04
CA HIS A 189 -4.86 49.85 25.63
C HIS A 189 -4.84 49.20 24.24
N ASN A 190 -5.24 47.94 24.16
CA ASN A 190 -5.42 47.20 22.92
C ASN A 190 -6.90 47.31 22.49
N PRO A 191 -7.23 47.88 21.31
CA PRO A 191 -8.63 47.99 20.87
C PRO A 191 -9.32 46.61 20.78
N CYS A 192 -8.59 45.55 20.42
CA CYS A 192 -9.08 44.17 20.35
C CYS A 192 -9.31 43.50 21.72
N SER A 193 -9.11 44.21 22.82
CA SER A 193 -9.48 43.75 24.17
C SER A 193 -10.78 44.40 24.67
N ASP A 194 -11.37 45.32 23.91
CA ASP A 194 -12.65 45.95 24.24
C ASP A 194 -13.86 45.01 24.07
N LYS A 195 -14.87 45.16 24.95
CA LYS A 195 -16.06 44.30 24.96
C LYS A 195 -16.95 44.50 23.74
N PHE A 196 -17.14 45.75 23.31
CA PHE A 196 -17.99 46.07 22.16
C PHE A 196 -17.38 45.49 20.88
N LEU A 197 -16.06 45.65 20.69
CA LEU A 197 -15.37 45.04 19.56
C LEU A 197 -15.38 43.51 19.63
N GLY A 198 -15.28 42.92 20.84
CA GLY A 198 -15.44 41.48 21.04
C GLY A 198 -16.80 40.96 20.57
N LEU A 199 -17.89 41.70 20.81
CA LEU A 199 -19.23 41.35 20.33
C LEU A 199 -19.34 41.43 18.81
N ILE A 200 -18.77 42.46 18.18
CA ILE A 200 -18.73 42.58 16.70
C ILE A 200 -17.97 41.40 16.09
N TYR A 201 -16.81 41.08 16.66
CA TYR A 201 -15.99 39.97 16.20
C TYR A 201 -16.73 38.62 16.31
N GLU A 202 -17.30 38.31 17.48
CA GLU A 202 -18.03 37.06 17.69
C GLU A 202 -19.33 36.99 16.86
N GLY A 203 -20.04 38.11 16.71
CA GLY A 203 -21.20 38.21 15.82
C GLY A 203 -20.82 37.94 14.36
N GLY A 204 -19.76 38.59 13.88
CA GLY A 204 -19.22 38.37 12.53
C GLY A 204 -18.80 36.93 12.28
N ARG A 205 -18.13 36.29 13.24
CA ARG A 205 -17.77 34.86 13.15
C ARG A 205 -19.01 34.00 13.00
N ARG A 206 -20.08 34.23 13.76
CA ARG A 206 -21.33 33.45 13.65
C ARG A 206 -22.01 33.66 12.32
N MET A 207 -22.11 34.90 11.84
CA MET A 207 -22.72 35.24 10.56
C MET A 207 -21.99 34.61 9.36
N LEU A 208 -20.66 34.58 9.42
CA LEU A 208 -19.81 34.07 8.33
C LEU A 208 -19.50 32.57 8.45
N SER A 209 -19.78 31.96 9.61
CA SER A 209 -19.52 30.54 9.84
C SER A 209 -20.45 29.70 8.97
N LYS A 210 -19.84 28.96 8.05
CA LYS A 210 -20.54 27.89 7.35
C LYS A 210 -20.52 26.64 8.23
N PRO A 211 -21.59 25.81 8.22
CA PRO A 211 -21.56 24.52 8.88
C PRO A 211 -20.35 23.73 8.38
N ILE A 212 -19.58 23.17 9.30
CA ILE A 212 -18.42 22.34 8.96
C ILE A 212 -18.94 21.03 8.39
N ILE A 213 -18.98 20.93 7.07
CA ILE A 213 -19.21 19.66 6.38
C ILE A 213 -17.91 18.88 6.50
N LYS A 214 -17.93 17.85 7.35
CA LYS A 214 -16.80 16.93 7.45
C LYS A 214 -16.68 16.18 6.13
N LYS A 215 -15.51 16.26 5.51
CA LYS A 215 -15.19 15.40 4.37
C LYS A 215 -15.21 13.95 4.83
N GLU A 216 -15.75 13.06 4.00
CA GLU A 216 -15.71 11.64 4.30
C GLU A 216 -14.25 11.17 4.38
N PRO A 217 -13.91 10.35 5.38
CA PRO A 217 -12.57 9.81 5.48
C PRO A 217 -12.32 8.86 4.31
N ILE A 218 -11.08 8.85 3.81
CA ILE A 218 -10.65 7.80 2.90
C ILE A 218 -10.72 6.48 3.66
N THR A 219 -11.55 5.56 3.16
CA THR A 219 -11.66 4.22 3.70
C THR A 219 -10.69 3.27 3.01
N PRO A 220 -10.33 2.17 3.68
CA PRO A 220 -9.56 1.11 3.06
C PRO A 220 -10.17 0.57 1.74
N ASP A 221 -11.51 0.48 1.65
CA ASP A 221 -12.20 0.04 0.43
C ASP A 221 -12.07 1.03 -0.73
N ILE A 222 -12.01 2.33 -0.44
CA ILE A 222 -11.76 3.37 -1.44
C ILE A 222 -10.32 3.25 -1.96
N LEU A 223 -9.35 3.00 -1.07
CA LEU A 223 -7.95 2.77 -1.47
C LEU A 223 -7.82 1.53 -2.36
N ASN A 224 -8.49 0.44 -2.03
CA ASN A 224 -8.53 -0.76 -2.86
C ASN A 224 -9.08 -0.47 -4.27
N ARG A 225 -10.14 0.32 -4.39
CA ARG A 225 -10.71 0.69 -5.70
C ARG A 225 -9.75 1.56 -6.53
N ILE A 226 -9.08 2.52 -5.90
CA ILE A 226 -8.05 3.36 -6.55
C ILE A 226 -6.90 2.48 -7.05
N VAL A 227 -6.45 1.57 -6.20
CA VAL A 227 -5.41 0.58 -6.50
C VAL A 227 -5.81 -0.31 -7.69
N LEU A 228 -6.98 -0.91 -7.67
CA LEU A 228 -7.42 -1.82 -8.73
C LEU A 228 -7.57 -1.10 -10.08
N LYS A 229 -7.93 0.18 -10.05
CA LYS A 229 -8.16 0.97 -11.26
C LYS A 229 -6.86 1.54 -11.86
N PHE A 230 -5.90 1.91 -11.03
CA PHE A 230 -4.74 2.69 -11.46
C PHE A 230 -3.39 2.06 -11.09
N GLY A 231 -3.39 0.98 -10.32
CA GLY A 231 -2.19 0.32 -9.81
C GLY A 231 -1.31 -0.27 -10.90
N ASP A 232 -1.90 -0.81 -11.97
CA ASP A 232 -1.16 -1.37 -13.11
C ASP A 232 -1.02 -0.38 -14.29
N SER A 233 -1.26 0.92 -14.06
CA SER A 233 -1.14 1.92 -15.12
C SER A 233 0.32 2.12 -15.56
N SER A 234 0.56 2.22 -16.87
CA SER A 234 1.85 2.63 -17.42
C SER A 234 2.15 4.13 -17.24
N ASP A 235 1.17 4.92 -16.80
CA ASP A 235 1.32 6.35 -16.54
C ASP A 235 1.90 6.60 -15.14
N LEU A 236 3.13 7.10 -15.11
CA LEU A 236 3.85 7.43 -13.88
C LEU A 236 3.13 8.46 -13.01
N LYS A 237 2.32 9.36 -13.59
CA LYS A 237 1.55 10.33 -12.81
C LYS A 237 0.44 9.64 -12.02
N LYS A 238 -0.25 8.67 -12.66
CA LYS A 238 -1.32 7.89 -12.02
C LYS A 238 -0.75 6.99 -10.92
N LEU A 239 0.35 6.30 -11.19
CA LEU A 239 1.05 5.49 -10.19
C LEU A 239 1.52 6.33 -8.99
N ARG A 240 2.05 7.52 -9.25
CA ARG A 240 2.48 8.44 -8.19
C ARG A 240 1.33 8.86 -7.28
N VAL A 241 0.16 9.16 -7.86
CA VAL A 241 -1.04 9.53 -7.10
C VAL A 241 -1.51 8.37 -6.23
N VAL A 242 -1.51 7.14 -6.77
CA VAL A 242 -1.81 5.93 -5.98
C VAL A 242 -0.87 5.86 -4.79
N VAL A 243 0.44 5.90 -5.00
CA VAL A 243 1.46 5.81 -3.93
C VAL A 243 1.29 6.91 -2.87
N LEU A 244 0.92 8.14 -3.24
CA LEU A 244 0.67 9.21 -2.27
C LEU A 244 -0.50 8.92 -1.34
N PHE A 245 -1.61 8.37 -1.86
CA PHE A 245 -2.75 7.97 -1.03
C PHE A 245 -2.41 6.83 -0.08
N LEU A 246 -1.66 5.86 -0.60
CA LEU A 246 -1.19 4.69 0.12
C LEU A 246 -0.27 5.06 1.30
N LEU A 247 0.72 5.92 1.05
CA LEU A 247 1.64 6.43 2.06
C LEU A 247 0.94 7.34 3.07
N GLY A 248 0.04 8.21 2.59
CA GLY A 248 -0.74 9.11 3.44
C GLY A 248 -1.60 8.35 4.44
N PHE A 249 -2.28 7.31 3.97
CA PHE A 249 -3.13 6.48 4.81
C PHE A 249 -2.32 5.63 5.78
N SER A 250 -1.31 4.91 5.30
CA SER A 250 -0.58 3.91 6.10
C SER A 250 0.38 4.53 7.12
N GLY A 251 1.01 5.65 6.75
CA GLY A 251 1.92 6.38 7.64
C GLY A 251 1.26 7.51 8.43
N PHE A 252 -0.07 7.68 8.32
CA PHE A 252 -0.81 8.83 8.87
C PHE A 252 -0.19 10.18 8.51
N LEU A 253 0.34 10.28 7.29
CA LEU A 253 1.12 11.42 6.83
C LEU A 253 0.21 12.53 6.30
N ARG A 254 0.50 13.76 6.70
CA ARG A 254 -0.15 14.95 6.16
C ARG A 254 0.37 15.22 4.75
N TYR A 255 -0.45 15.89 3.94
CA TYR A 255 -0.04 16.33 2.60
C TYR A 255 1.30 17.07 2.60
N SER A 256 1.53 17.97 3.57
CA SER A 256 2.80 18.71 3.67
C SER A 256 4.00 17.83 4.00
N GLU A 257 3.80 16.67 4.63
CA GLU A 257 4.86 15.71 4.88
C GLU A 257 5.11 14.92 3.59
N LEU A 258 4.05 14.37 2.98
CA LEU A 258 4.11 13.63 1.71
C LEU A 258 4.76 14.41 0.56
N ALA A 259 4.39 15.68 0.40
CA ALA A 259 4.88 16.53 -0.68
C ALA A 259 6.39 16.84 -0.58
N ASN A 260 6.99 16.66 0.60
CA ASN A 260 8.40 16.93 0.85
C ASN A 260 9.25 15.65 0.99
N ILE A 261 8.65 14.46 0.91
CA ILE A 261 9.41 13.20 0.93
C ILE A 261 10.23 13.09 -0.36
N LYS A 262 11.53 12.84 -0.19
CA LYS A 262 12.46 12.49 -1.26
C LYS A 262 12.77 11.00 -1.18
N MET A 263 13.31 10.44 -2.27
CA MET A 263 13.73 9.04 -2.29
C MET A 263 14.80 8.74 -1.23
N SER A 264 15.74 9.66 -1.00
CA SER A 264 16.77 9.55 0.04
C SER A 264 16.20 9.48 1.46
N ASN A 265 14.91 9.77 1.64
CA ASN A 265 14.24 9.69 2.93
C ASN A 265 13.56 8.33 3.15
N ILE A 266 13.61 7.40 2.19
CA ILE A 266 12.92 6.11 2.24
C ILE A 266 13.95 4.98 2.29
N GLU A 267 13.85 4.14 3.31
CA GLU A 267 14.63 2.92 3.48
C GLU A 267 13.69 1.70 3.45
N PHE A 268 14.04 0.70 2.65
CA PHE A 268 13.26 -0.54 2.50
C PHE A 268 13.88 -1.66 3.31
N TYR A 269 13.04 -2.39 4.03
CA TYR A 269 13.39 -3.57 4.79
C TYR A 269 12.36 -4.68 4.50
N ASP A 270 12.72 -5.93 4.78
CA ASP A 270 11.88 -7.10 4.41
C ASP A 270 10.48 -7.08 5.04
N SER A 271 10.34 -6.48 6.23
CA SER A 271 9.11 -6.46 7.00
C SER A 271 8.54 -5.07 7.24
N TYR A 272 9.16 -4.01 6.71
CA TYR A 272 8.67 -2.65 6.87
C TYR A 272 9.36 -1.68 5.90
N ILE A 273 8.74 -0.51 5.72
CA ILE A 273 9.38 0.65 5.11
C ILE A 273 9.58 1.69 6.19
N LYS A 274 10.76 2.31 6.21
CA LYS A 274 11.07 3.42 7.10
C LYS A 274 11.15 4.71 6.30
N ILE A 275 10.43 5.73 6.73
CA ILE A 275 10.35 7.02 6.06
C ILE A 275 10.82 8.10 7.04
N CYS A 276 11.91 8.77 6.71
CA CYS A 276 12.42 9.90 7.48
C CYS A 276 11.70 11.20 7.09
N ILE A 277 10.92 11.75 8.02
CA ILE A 277 10.25 13.04 7.85
C ILE A 277 11.17 14.14 8.36
N GLU A 278 11.77 14.91 7.45
CA GLU A 278 12.68 16.01 7.80
C GLU A 278 11.96 17.16 8.54
N LYS A 279 10.67 17.38 8.26
CA LYS A 279 9.87 18.46 8.86
C LYS A 279 8.43 18.02 9.09
N SER A 280 7.97 18.07 10.34
CA SER A 280 6.56 17.89 10.70
C SER A 280 6.07 19.03 11.57
N LYS A 281 4.76 19.32 11.52
CA LYS A 281 4.12 20.27 12.45
C LYS A 281 4.15 19.80 13.90
N THR A 282 4.25 18.49 14.13
CA THR A 282 4.30 17.88 15.46
C THR A 282 5.73 17.68 15.97
N ASP A 283 6.74 17.99 15.15
CA ASP A 283 8.16 17.94 15.53
C ASP A 283 8.61 19.32 16.03
N LEU A 284 8.44 19.54 17.34
CA LEU A 284 8.76 20.81 18.00
C LEU A 284 10.25 21.16 17.88
N TYR A 285 11.14 20.15 17.84
CA TYR A 285 12.59 20.33 17.88
C TYR A 285 13.27 20.20 16.50
N ARG A 286 12.51 19.93 15.43
CA ARG A 286 13.00 19.77 14.05
C ARG A 286 14.14 18.76 13.91
N ARG A 287 14.12 17.72 14.74
CA ARG A 287 15.13 16.64 14.69
C ARG A 287 14.86 15.64 13.57
N GLY A 288 13.69 15.74 12.95
CA GLY A 288 13.19 14.76 12.01
C GLY A 288 12.66 13.54 12.76
N ASN A 289 11.58 12.95 12.26
CA ASN A 289 10.98 11.75 12.82
C ASN A 289 10.93 10.65 11.77
N SER A 290 11.30 9.43 12.13
CA SER A 290 11.11 8.27 11.27
C SER A 290 9.72 7.68 11.51
N VAL A 291 8.96 7.50 10.44
CA VAL A 291 7.71 6.72 10.43
C VAL A 291 8.02 5.33 9.91
N ILE A 292 7.65 4.31 10.67
CA ILE A 292 7.76 2.92 10.26
C ILE A 292 6.38 2.48 9.79
N ILE A 293 6.31 2.08 8.53
CA ILE A 293 5.14 1.43 7.96
C ILE A 293 5.45 -0.05 7.94
N ALA A 294 4.96 -0.75 8.97
CA ALA A 294 5.12 -2.19 9.07
C ALA A 294 4.39 -2.89 7.93
N ALA A 295 5.02 -3.89 7.33
CA ALA A 295 4.32 -4.85 6.50
C ALA A 295 3.34 -5.58 7.41
N THR A 296 2.06 -5.40 7.18
CA THR A 296 1.03 -6.07 7.98
C THR A 296 0.97 -7.55 7.62
N VAL A 297 1.10 -8.40 8.65
CA VAL A 297 1.07 -9.87 8.56
C VAL A 297 -0.35 -10.44 8.44
N SER A 298 -1.37 -9.61 8.24
CA SER A 298 -2.74 -10.09 7.98
C SER A 298 -2.90 -10.72 6.60
N ARG A 299 -1.80 -11.12 5.94
CA ARG A 299 -1.68 -12.06 4.82
C ARG A 299 -0.21 -12.08 4.32
N PRO A 300 0.44 -13.24 4.16
CA PRO A 300 1.85 -13.33 3.73
C PRO A 300 1.93 -13.15 2.22
N TYR A 301 1.97 -11.91 1.71
CA TYR A 301 1.69 -11.69 0.28
C TYR A 301 2.72 -10.95 -0.57
N ILE A 302 3.75 -10.26 -0.09
CA ILE A 302 4.62 -9.55 -1.07
C ILE A 302 5.46 -10.55 -1.90
N SER A 303 5.99 -11.61 -1.28
CA SER A 303 6.60 -12.71 -2.02
C SER A 303 5.57 -13.61 -2.72
N THR A 304 4.35 -13.71 -2.20
CA THR A 304 3.31 -14.68 -2.61
C THR A 304 2.34 -14.14 -3.67
N MET A 305 2.15 -12.82 -3.78
CA MET A 305 1.29 -12.23 -4.81
C MET A 305 1.95 -12.25 -6.19
N ASN A 306 3.28 -12.37 -6.26
CA ASN A 306 3.98 -12.78 -7.48
C ASN A 306 3.89 -14.30 -7.75
N LYS A 307 3.41 -15.09 -6.78
CA LYS A 307 3.28 -16.55 -6.91
C LYS A 307 1.90 -16.97 -7.36
N ILE A 308 0.84 -16.28 -6.92
CA ILE A 308 -0.53 -16.57 -7.33
C ILE A 308 -0.78 -16.02 -8.74
N VAL A 309 -1.14 -16.90 -9.65
CA VAL A 309 -1.45 -16.60 -11.05
C VAL A 309 -2.85 -17.11 -11.32
N LYS A 310 -3.75 -16.24 -11.77
CA LYS A 310 -5.11 -16.66 -12.12
C LYS A 310 -5.11 -17.48 -13.39
N VAL A 311 -5.83 -18.59 -13.38
CA VAL A 311 -6.08 -19.38 -14.58
C VAL A 311 -7.15 -18.67 -15.41
N SER A 312 -6.88 -18.54 -16.70
CA SER A 312 -7.72 -17.86 -17.68
C SER A 312 -7.62 -18.64 -18.98
N GLU A 313 -8.76 -19.05 -19.53
CA GLU A 313 -8.80 -19.82 -20.79
C GLU A 313 -8.14 -19.04 -21.95
N ASN A 314 -8.31 -17.71 -21.98
CA ASN A 314 -7.74 -16.86 -23.03
C ASN A 314 -6.20 -16.78 -23.01
N GLU A 315 -5.57 -17.13 -21.89
CA GLU A 315 -4.12 -17.01 -21.67
C GLU A 315 -3.47 -18.37 -21.37
N LEU A 316 -4.21 -19.47 -21.59
CA LEU A 316 -3.83 -20.81 -21.16
C LEU A 316 -2.38 -21.20 -21.53
N GLN A 317 -1.98 -20.94 -22.78
CA GLN A 317 -0.64 -21.30 -23.29
C GLN A 317 0.49 -20.51 -22.59
N GLU A 318 0.28 -19.24 -22.26
CA GLU A 318 1.24 -18.45 -21.50
C GLU A 318 1.36 -18.97 -20.07
N LEU A 319 0.21 -19.26 -19.43
CA LEU A 319 0.17 -19.80 -18.08
C LEU A 319 0.83 -21.17 -17.97
N VAL A 320 0.61 -22.04 -18.96
CA VAL A 320 1.28 -23.33 -19.09
C VAL A 320 2.78 -23.13 -19.19
N SER A 321 3.24 -22.21 -20.05
CA SER A 321 4.67 -21.90 -20.19
C SER A 321 5.28 -21.45 -18.85
N VAL A 322 4.59 -20.60 -18.10
CA VAL A 322 5.02 -20.17 -16.75
C VAL A 322 5.13 -21.36 -15.80
N ALA A 323 4.14 -22.25 -15.78
CA ALA A 323 4.14 -23.44 -14.93
C ALA A 323 5.29 -24.40 -15.29
N VAL A 324 5.46 -24.69 -16.58
CA VAL A 324 6.50 -25.58 -17.12
C VAL A 324 7.88 -25.04 -16.79
N ASN A 325 8.13 -23.74 -16.99
CA ASN A 325 9.41 -23.12 -16.65
C ASN A 325 9.69 -23.18 -15.14
N SER A 326 8.67 -22.99 -14.31
CA SER A 326 8.82 -23.12 -12.85
C SER A 326 9.18 -24.56 -12.47
N LEU A 327 8.44 -25.55 -12.97
CA LEU A 327 8.67 -26.98 -12.73
C LEU A 327 10.06 -27.44 -13.20
N LYS A 328 10.47 -27.05 -14.41
CA LYS A 328 11.79 -27.38 -14.96
C LYS A 328 12.95 -26.79 -14.15
N ALA A 329 12.72 -25.70 -13.43
CA ALA A 329 13.67 -25.15 -12.48
C ALA A 329 13.68 -25.85 -11.10
N GLY A 330 13.01 -27.00 -10.95
CA GLY A 330 12.96 -27.78 -9.71
C GLY A 330 12.01 -27.22 -8.65
N ASN A 331 11.12 -26.30 -9.04
CA ASN A 331 10.19 -25.66 -8.11
C ASN A 331 8.92 -26.48 -7.88
N ILE A 332 8.23 -26.16 -6.79
CA ILE A 332 6.96 -26.78 -6.38
C ILE A 332 5.82 -25.79 -6.61
N ILE A 333 4.80 -26.23 -7.34
CA ILE A 333 3.67 -25.39 -7.72
C ILE A 333 2.36 -25.94 -7.14
N ALA A 334 1.38 -25.08 -6.87
CA ALA A 334 0.00 -25.50 -6.63
C ALA A 334 -0.83 -25.34 -7.90
N VAL A 335 -1.69 -26.31 -8.18
CA VAL A 335 -2.43 -26.43 -9.44
C VAL A 335 -3.89 -26.83 -9.19
N PRO A 336 -4.84 -26.31 -9.97
CA PRO A 336 -6.22 -26.76 -9.94
C PRO A 336 -6.34 -28.16 -10.58
N THR A 337 -7.34 -28.94 -10.14
CA THR A 337 -7.72 -30.22 -10.75
C THR A 337 -9.25 -30.32 -10.82
N ASP A 338 -9.76 -31.35 -11.49
CA ASP A 338 -11.17 -31.73 -11.54
C ASP A 338 -11.78 -32.13 -10.18
N THR A 339 -10.98 -32.19 -9.11
CA THR A 339 -11.45 -32.58 -7.77
C THR A 339 -11.13 -31.56 -6.70
N ILE A 340 -9.85 -31.37 -6.41
CA ILE A 340 -9.32 -30.56 -5.32
C ILE A 340 -8.00 -29.93 -5.78
N TYR A 341 -7.58 -28.84 -5.16
CA TYR A 341 -6.26 -28.30 -5.47
C TYR A 341 -5.16 -29.30 -5.13
N GLY A 342 -4.14 -29.34 -5.98
CA GLY A 342 -2.97 -30.18 -5.82
C GLY A 342 -1.69 -29.36 -5.66
N VAL A 343 -0.66 -30.00 -5.10
CA VAL A 343 0.72 -29.53 -5.12
C VAL A 343 1.50 -30.49 -6.01
N ALA A 344 2.27 -29.91 -6.93
CA ALA A 344 2.96 -30.62 -8.01
C ALA A 344 4.45 -30.27 -8.09
N GLY A 345 5.25 -31.27 -8.45
CA GLY A 345 6.67 -31.16 -8.80
C GLY A 345 7.05 -32.21 -9.85
N LEU A 346 8.17 -32.03 -10.57
CA LEU A 346 8.64 -33.03 -11.53
C LEU A 346 9.12 -34.29 -10.82
N VAL A 347 8.62 -35.46 -11.24
CA VAL A 347 9.01 -36.74 -10.63
C VAL A 347 10.46 -37.09 -10.92
N GLN A 348 10.93 -36.83 -12.14
CA GLN A 348 12.29 -37.20 -12.56
C GLN A 348 13.36 -36.28 -11.95
N ASN A 349 12.96 -35.20 -11.26
CA ASN A 349 13.86 -34.36 -10.50
C ASN A 349 13.81 -34.76 -9.01
N SER A 350 14.82 -35.49 -8.56
CA SER A 350 15.02 -35.91 -7.17
C SER A 350 14.89 -34.78 -6.14
N GLU A 351 15.47 -33.62 -6.41
CA GLU A 351 15.36 -32.46 -5.51
C GLU A 351 13.92 -31.96 -5.39
N ALA A 352 13.17 -31.94 -6.51
CA ALA A 352 11.76 -31.58 -6.50
C ALA A 352 10.92 -32.62 -5.73
N VAL A 353 11.25 -33.91 -5.83
CA VAL A 353 10.60 -34.97 -5.04
C VAL A 353 10.81 -34.75 -3.54
N ASP A 354 12.05 -34.50 -3.10
CA ASP A 354 12.36 -34.21 -1.70
C ASP A 354 11.69 -32.93 -1.20
N ARG A 355 11.70 -31.86 -2.01
CA ARG A 355 10.97 -30.63 -1.72
C ARG A 355 9.46 -30.89 -1.56
N LEU A 356 8.85 -31.73 -2.39
CA LEU A 356 7.44 -32.08 -2.28
C LEU A 356 7.11 -32.76 -0.93
N TYR A 357 7.94 -33.70 -0.48
CA TYR A 357 7.77 -34.36 0.83
C TYR A 357 7.91 -33.36 1.98
N SER A 358 8.90 -32.47 1.92
CA SER A 358 9.17 -31.46 2.97
C SER A 358 8.09 -30.37 3.05
N VAL A 359 7.53 -29.93 1.91
CA VAL A 359 6.42 -28.96 1.85
C VAL A 359 5.26 -29.45 2.70
N LYS A 360 4.94 -30.74 2.59
CA LYS A 360 3.80 -31.39 3.26
C LYS A 360 4.10 -31.92 4.66
N ASN A 361 5.36 -31.91 5.08
CA ASN A 361 5.82 -32.69 6.24
C ASN A 361 5.27 -34.13 6.18
N ARG A 362 5.36 -34.73 4.99
CA ARG A 362 4.74 -36.02 4.68
C ARG A 362 5.69 -37.15 5.07
N ASP A 363 5.16 -38.15 5.75
CA ASP A 363 5.88 -39.40 5.97
C ASP A 363 6.13 -40.10 4.62
N TYR A 364 7.39 -40.44 4.35
CA TYR A 364 7.81 -41.23 3.18
C TYR A 364 7.08 -42.59 3.07
N ASN A 365 6.46 -43.07 4.15
CA ASN A 365 5.58 -44.26 4.13
C ASN A 365 4.25 -44.04 3.41
N LYS A 366 3.82 -42.79 3.14
CA LYS A 366 2.56 -42.48 2.46
C LYS A 366 2.83 -42.18 0.97
N PRO A 367 2.52 -43.12 0.05
CA PRO A 367 2.84 -42.92 -1.36
C PRO A 367 2.17 -41.66 -1.94
N VAL A 368 2.84 -41.05 -2.91
CA VAL A 368 2.39 -39.90 -3.71
C VAL A 368 2.00 -40.42 -5.10
N ALA A 369 0.84 -40.00 -5.60
CA ALA A 369 0.42 -40.35 -6.95
C ALA A 369 1.16 -39.47 -7.98
N ILE A 370 1.25 -39.93 -9.21
CA ILE A 370 1.72 -39.15 -10.35
C ILE A 370 0.53 -38.71 -11.21
N SER A 371 0.66 -37.55 -11.81
CA SER A 371 -0.24 -36.98 -12.80
C SER A 371 0.45 -37.01 -14.16
N VAL A 372 -0.26 -37.51 -15.16
CA VAL A 372 0.19 -37.56 -16.57
C VAL A 372 -0.86 -36.93 -17.47
N ALA A 373 -0.51 -36.63 -18.72
CA ALA A 373 -1.37 -35.89 -19.63
C ALA A 373 -2.35 -36.81 -20.39
N ASP A 374 -1.84 -37.96 -20.84
CA ASP A 374 -2.52 -38.82 -21.80
C ASP A 374 -2.40 -40.32 -21.41
N ILE A 375 -3.32 -41.14 -21.91
CA ILE A 375 -3.40 -42.57 -21.56
C ILE A 375 -2.12 -43.33 -21.95
N SER A 376 -1.44 -42.92 -23.02
CA SER A 376 -0.15 -43.48 -23.44
C SER A 376 0.92 -43.36 -22.35
N ASP A 377 0.92 -42.29 -21.57
CA ASP A 377 1.88 -42.08 -20.48
C ASP A 377 1.66 -43.06 -19.33
N VAL A 378 0.42 -43.55 -19.14
CA VAL A 378 0.12 -44.57 -18.12
C VAL A 378 0.95 -45.83 -18.37
N TYR A 379 1.10 -46.24 -19.63
CA TYR A 379 1.92 -47.40 -20.01
C TYR A 379 3.42 -47.17 -19.85
N ARG A 380 3.87 -45.92 -19.92
CA ARG A 380 5.28 -45.56 -19.73
C ARG A 380 5.69 -45.69 -18.27
N TRP A 381 4.82 -45.28 -17.34
CA TRP A 381 5.15 -45.20 -15.92
C TRP A 381 4.57 -46.35 -15.08
N GLY A 382 3.60 -47.10 -15.61
CA GLY A 382 2.95 -48.22 -14.94
C GLY A 382 2.78 -49.44 -15.86
N GLN A 383 2.87 -50.62 -15.26
CA GLN A 383 2.59 -51.89 -15.91
C GLN A 383 1.07 -52.13 -15.96
N VAL A 384 0.47 -51.83 -17.10
CA VAL A 384 -0.98 -51.96 -17.31
C VAL A 384 -1.34 -53.41 -17.58
N THR A 385 -2.28 -53.95 -16.79
CA THR A 385 -2.80 -55.33 -16.93
C THR A 385 -4.25 -55.40 -17.41
N VAL A 386 -4.87 -54.24 -17.63
CA VAL A 386 -6.28 -54.07 -18.02
C VAL A 386 -6.41 -53.56 -19.46
N PRO A 387 -7.55 -53.78 -20.14
CA PRO A 387 -7.77 -53.27 -21.49
C PRO A 387 -7.69 -51.73 -21.56
N GLN A 388 -7.11 -51.20 -22.64
CA GLN A 388 -7.04 -49.74 -22.86
C GLN A 388 -8.43 -49.06 -22.81
N ALA A 389 -9.46 -49.73 -23.32
CA ALA A 389 -10.83 -49.23 -23.29
C ALA A 389 -11.36 -49.05 -21.85
N LEU A 390 -10.89 -49.84 -20.89
CA LEU A 390 -11.23 -49.67 -19.48
C LEU A 390 -10.54 -48.43 -18.92
N LEU A 391 -9.24 -48.27 -19.16
CA LEU A 391 -8.50 -47.07 -18.73
C LEU A 391 -9.13 -45.80 -19.29
N ALA A 392 -9.54 -45.81 -20.57
CA ALA A 392 -10.20 -44.68 -21.22
C ALA A 392 -11.57 -44.32 -20.63
N LYS A 393 -12.23 -45.25 -19.92
CA LYS A 393 -13.47 -44.96 -19.16
C LYS A 393 -13.21 -44.44 -17.75
N LEU A 394 -12.02 -44.67 -17.21
CA LEU A 394 -11.62 -44.20 -15.88
C LEU A 394 -10.84 -42.88 -15.93
N LEU A 395 -10.13 -42.63 -17.03
CA LEU A 395 -9.19 -41.52 -17.22
C LEU A 395 -9.41 -40.87 -18.60
N PRO A 396 -9.35 -39.52 -18.72
CA PRO A 396 -9.23 -38.52 -17.66
C PRO A 396 -10.39 -38.52 -16.66
N GLY A 397 -10.14 -38.12 -15.42
CA GLY A 397 -11.19 -37.95 -14.43
C GLY A 397 -10.79 -38.15 -12.96
N PRO A 398 -11.80 -38.20 -12.08
CA PRO A 398 -11.63 -38.31 -10.63
C PRO A 398 -11.28 -39.74 -10.16
N VAL A 399 -10.41 -40.43 -10.88
CA VAL A 399 -9.93 -41.78 -10.55
C VAL A 399 -8.41 -41.80 -10.56
N THR A 400 -7.82 -42.50 -9.59
CA THR A 400 -6.38 -42.79 -9.54
C THR A 400 -6.20 -44.30 -9.59
N VAL A 401 -5.52 -44.78 -10.63
CA VAL A 401 -5.25 -46.21 -10.82
C VAL A 401 -3.90 -46.55 -10.21
N VAL A 402 -3.83 -47.56 -9.35
CA VAL A 402 -2.58 -48.04 -8.76
C VAL A 402 -2.10 -49.25 -9.54
N LEU A 403 -0.85 -49.17 -10.02
CA LEU A 403 -0.20 -50.17 -10.87
C LEU A 403 1.19 -50.49 -10.34
N ASN A 404 1.79 -51.59 -10.78
CA ASN A 404 3.23 -51.78 -10.61
C ASN A 404 3.96 -50.72 -11.43
N ARG A 405 4.96 -50.06 -10.86
CA ARG A 405 5.75 -49.05 -11.59
C ARG A 405 6.67 -49.71 -12.62
N THR A 406 7.03 -48.96 -13.65
CA THR A 406 8.12 -49.33 -14.56
C THR A 406 9.48 -48.90 -13.98
N THR A 407 10.58 -49.37 -14.57
CA THR A 407 11.94 -48.99 -14.19
C THR A 407 12.31 -47.56 -14.58
N ASP A 408 11.55 -46.94 -15.47
CA ASP A 408 11.81 -45.58 -15.97
C ASP A 408 11.47 -44.51 -14.93
N LEU A 409 10.55 -44.82 -14.01
CA LEU A 409 10.11 -43.92 -12.96
C LEU A 409 11.20 -43.73 -11.91
N ASN A 410 11.47 -42.48 -11.53
CA ASN A 410 12.46 -42.15 -10.51
C ASN A 410 12.31 -43.03 -9.24
N PRO A 411 13.33 -43.81 -8.85
CA PRO A 411 13.26 -44.69 -7.68
C PRO A 411 13.10 -43.94 -6.35
N GLU A 412 13.45 -42.66 -6.29
CA GLU A 412 13.27 -41.83 -5.09
C GLU A 412 11.80 -41.45 -4.85
N LEU A 413 10.96 -41.49 -5.88
CA LEU A 413 9.52 -41.34 -5.68
C LEU A 413 8.98 -42.63 -5.03
N ASN A 414 8.45 -42.52 -3.81
CA ASN A 414 7.86 -43.64 -3.07
C ASN A 414 8.83 -44.85 -2.95
N PRO A 415 9.98 -44.71 -2.28
CA PRO A 415 11.08 -45.69 -2.31
C PRO A 415 10.74 -47.02 -1.61
N LYS A 416 9.65 -47.07 -0.84
CA LYS A 416 9.24 -48.23 -0.02
C LYS A 416 8.18 -49.12 -0.69
N THR A 417 7.81 -48.87 -1.94
CA THR A 417 6.78 -49.64 -2.62
C THR A 417 7.09 -49.82 -4.10
N SER A 418 6.74 -50.97 -4.67
CA SER A 418 6.79 -51.22 -6.11
C SER A 418 5.56 -50.66 -6.84
N LEU A 419 4.58 -50.12 -6.12
CA LEU A 419 3.36 -49.58 -6.69
C LEU A 419 3.47 -48.07 -6.94
N VAL A 420 2.71 -47.58 -7.92
CA VAL A 420 2.52 -46.16 -8.21
C VAL A 420 1.05 -45.90 -8.52
N GLY A 421 0.49 -44.84 -7.92
CA GLY A 421 -0.81 -44.32 -8.32
C GLY A 421 -0.64 -43.37 -9.50
N ILE A 422 -1.39 -43.57 -10.58
CA ILE A 422 -1.36 -42.75 -11.79
C ILE A 422 -2.74 -42.12 -11.98
N ARG A 423 -2.75 -40.82 -12.30
CA ARG A 423 -3.97 -40.05 -12.57
C ARG A 423 -3.80 -39.21 -13.83
N ILE A 424 -4.89 -39.04 -14.56
CA ILE A 424 -5.03 -38.01 -15.60
C ILE A 424 -6.19 -37.11 -15.13
N PRO A 425 -5.93 -35.98 -14.46
CA PRO A 425 -6.98 -35.08 -13.99
C PRO A 425 -7.76 -34.52 -15.18
N ASP A 426 -9.08 -34.44 -15.09
CA ASP A 426 -9.91 -33.84 -16.14
C ASP A 426 -9.97 -32.32 -16.02
N HIS A 427 -8.80 -31.69 -16.07
CA HIS A 427 -8.64 -30.24 -16.01
C HIS A 427 -7.60 -29.81 -17.03
N GLU A 428 -8.00 -28.92 -17.95
CA GLU A 428 -7.20 -28.58 -19.13
C GLU A 428 -5.81 -28.06 -18.77
N PHE A 429 -5.73 -27.10 -17.84
CA PHE A 429 -4.47 -26.52 -17.37
C PHE A 429 -3.43 -27.57 -16.93
N ILE A 430 -3.75 -28.45 -15.97
CA ILE A 430 -2.76 -29.43 -15.47
C ILE A 430 -2.40 -30.49 -16.51
N ARG A 431 -3.34 -30.86 -17.41
CA ARG A 431 -3.05 -31.77 -18.52
C ARG A 431 -2.06 -31.16 -19.49
N GLU A 432 -2.24 -29.90 -19.85
CA GLU A 432 -1.34 -29.20 -20.78
C GLU A 432 0.03 -28.92 -20.16
N VAL A 433 0.09 -28.64 -18.85
CA VAL A 433 1.36 -28.56 -18.10
C VAL A 433 2.09 -29.90 -18.13
N ALA A 434 1.41 -31.01 -17.83
CA ALA A 434 2.02 -32.35 -17.86
C ALA A 434 2.52 -32.70 -19.27
N ARG A 435 1.72 -32.40 -20.30
CA ARG A 435 2.06 -32.63 -21.71
C ARG A 435 3.31 -31.86 -22.13
N SER A 436 3.36 -30.58 -21.75
CA SER A 436 4.47 -29.67 -22.06
C SER A 436 5.75 -29.97 -21.28
N CYS A 437 5.63 -30.57 -20.08
CA CYS A 437 6.78 -31.07 -19.33
C CYS A 437 7.38 -32.35 -19.92
N GLN A 438 6.59 -33.16 -20.66
CA GLN A 438 6.97 -34.47 -21.20
C GLN A 438 7.41 -35.49 -20.12
N GLU A 439 7.05 -35.23 -18.87
CA GLU A 439 7.41 -35.98 -17.68
C GLU A 439 6.23 -36.00 -16.70
N PRO A 440 6.12 -37.04 -15.85
CA PRO A 440 5.05 -37.13 -14.88
C PRO A 440 5.26 -36.11 -13.76
N LEU A 441 4.15 -35.56 -13.26
CA LEU A 441 4.14 -34.65 -12.12
C LEU A 441 3.79 -35.45 -10.87
N ALA A 442 4.60 -35.39 -9.82
CA ALA A 442 4.21 -35.92 -8.53
C ALA A 442 3.08 -35.03 -8.01
N LEU A 443 1.90 -35.59 -7.73
CA LEU A 443 0.70 -34.83 -7.40
C LEU A 443 0.11 -35.32 -6.08
N THR A 444 -0.06 -34.38 -5.15
CA THR A 444 -0.73 -34.62 -3.87
C THR A 444 -1.69 -33.49 -3.56
N SER A 445 -2.72 -33.72 -2.74
CA SER A 445 -3.71 -32.71 -2.37
C SER A 445 -3.06 -31.49 -1.71
N ALA A 446 -3.59 -30.29 -1.92
CA ALA A 446 -3.04 -29.03 -1.42
C ALA A 446 -3.36 -28.71 0.05
N ASN A 447 -3.32 -29.69 0.96
CA ASN A 447 -3.56 -29.53 2.39
C ASN A 447 -2.34 -29.94 3.25
N ILE A 448 -2.23 -29.50 4.51
CA ILE A 448 -1.29 -30.15 5.45
C ILE A 448 -1.73 -31.61 5.61
N SER A 449 -0.78 -32.53 5.80
CA SER A 449 -1.07 -33.94 6.06
C SER A 449 -2.20 -34.06 7.10
N SER A 450 -3.25 -34.83 6.79
CA SER A 450 -4.47 -35.04 7.59
C SER A 450 -5.46 -33.87 7.75
N ALA A 451 -5.21 -32.71 7.13
CA ALA A 451 -6.18 -31.61 7.10
C ALA A 451 -7.26 -31.83 6.01
N GLN A 452 -8.31 -31.02 6.01
CA GLN A 452 -9.40 -31.09 5.04
C GLN A 452 -8.89 -30.82 3.60
N SER A 453 -9.44 -31.53 2.60
CA SER A 453 -9.13 -31.27 1.19
C SER A 453 -9.62 -29.89 0.76
N THR A 454 -8.88 -29.26 -0.15
CA THR A 454 -8.99 -27.83 -0.44
C THR A 454 -9.61 -27.58 -1.81
N LEU A 455 -10.65 -26.74 -1.85
CA LEU A 455 -11.39 -26.37 -3.06
C LEU A 455 -11.12 -24.94 -3.54
N ARG A 456 -10.45 -24.12 -2.73
CA ARG A 456 -10.02 -22.76 -3.08
C ARG A 456 -8.59 -22.52 -2.63
N VAL A 457 -7.90 -21.59 -3.28
CA VAL A 457 -6.52 -21.25 -2.93
C VAL A 457 -6.36 -20.76 -1.50
N GLU A 458 -7.36 -20.03 -0.97
CA GLU A 458 -7.33 -19.52 0.40
C GLU A 458 -7.39 -20.62 1.46
N GLU A 459 -7.94 -21.80 1.12
CA GLU A 459 -8.05 -22.91 2.07
C GLU A 459 -6.70 -23.58 2.38
N PHE A 460 -5.65 -23.22 1.64
CA PHE A 460 -4.28 -23.69 1.87
C PHE A 460 -3.25 -22.57 1.95
N GLU A 461 -3.67 -21.40 2.41
CA GLU A 461 -2.79 -20.23 2.58
C GLU A 461 -1.53 -20.53 3.40
N ASN A 462 -1.63 -21.47 4.34
CA ASN A 462 -0.54 -21.93 5.19
C ASN A 462 0.57 -22.67 4.42
N LEU A 463 0.30 -23.17 3.19
CA LEU A 463 1.30 -23.82 2.34
C LEU A 463 2.02 -22.84 1.42
N TRP A 464 1.43 -21.68 1.14
CA TRP A 464 1.97 -20.73 0.17
C TRP A 464 3.42 -20.30 0.38
N PRO A 465 3.93 -20.12 1.61
CA PRO A 465 5.35 -19.79 1.81
C PRO A 465 6.30 -20.86 1.26
N LYS A 466 5.85 -22.12 1.20
CA LYS A 466 6.63 -23.27 0.73
C LYS A 466 6.43 -23.60 -0.75
N LEU A 467 5.54 -22.87 -1.42
CA LEU A 467 5.25 -23.05 -2.84
C LEU A 467 5.92 -21.92 -3.63
N ASP A 468 6.28 -22.19 -4.87
CA ASP A 468 6.95 -21.23 -5.75
C ASP A 468 5.96 -20.53 -6.69
N LYS A 469 4.92 -21.24 -7.12
CA LYS A 469 3.78 -20.71 -7.88
C LYS A 469 2.48 -21.36 -7.42
N ILE A 470 1.38 -20.64 -7.54
CA ILE A 470 0.03 -21.10 -7.21
C ILE A 470 -0.86 -20.69 -8.38
N PHE A 471 -1.43 -21.64 -9.09
CA PHE A 471 -2.37 -21.38 -10.16
C PHE A 471 -3.78 -21.42 -9.58
N ASP A 472 -4.50 -20.30 -9.65
CA ASP A 472 -5.82 -20.08 -9.04
C ASP A 472 -6.91 -20.08 -10.12
N ASP A 473 -7.73 -21.13 -10.13
CA ASP A 473 -8.92 -21.26 -10.98
C ASP A 473 -10.23 -21.05 -10.18
N GLY A 474 -10.14 -20.36 -9.05
CA GLY A 474 -11.28 -20.10 -8.18
C GLY A 474 -11.74 -21.34 -7.40
N MET A 475 -13.06 -21.52 -7.33
CA MET A 475 -13.71 -22.60 -6.58
C MET A 475 -13.80 -23.86 -7.43
N LEU A 476 -13.15 -24.93 -6.97
CA LEU A 476 -13.24 -26.25 -7.58
C LEU A 476 -14.48 -26.98 -7.05
N GLY A 477 -15.38 -27.36 -7.95
CA GLY A 477 -16.60 -28.09 -7.62
C GLY A 477 -17.67 -27.26 -6.88
N ASP A 478 -18.89 -27.75 -6.90
CA ASP A 478 -20.09 -27.10 -6.35
C ASP A 478 -20.62 -27.75 -5.06
N THR A 479 -20.09 -28.92 -4.72
CA THR A 479 -20.65 -29.83 -3.70
C THR A 479 -19.60 -30.33 -2.72
N PHE A 480 -20.05 -30.65 -1.49
CA PHE A 480 -19.20 -31.25 -0.45
C PHE A 480 -18.53 -32.57 -0.91
N HIS A 481 -19.17 -33.29 -1.84
CA HIS A 481 -18.62 -34.50 -2.47
C HIS A 481 -17.29 -34.27 -3.20
N SER A 482 -17.06 -33.06 -3.74
CA SER A 482 -15.81 -32.72 -4.42
C SER A 482 -14.59 -32.79 -3.49
N ARG A 483 -14.79 -32.59 -2.17
CA ARG A 483 -13.72 -32.67 -1.17
C ARG A 483 -13.21 -34.08 -0.92
N GLN A 484 -13.94 -35.12 -1.33
CA GLN A 484 -13.51 -36.50 -1.17
C GLN A 484 -12.28 -36.82 -2.04
N GLY A 485 -12.00 -36.02 -3.08
CA GLY A 485 -10.91 -36.26 -4.01
C GLY A 485 -11.17 -37.49 -4.90
N SER A 486 -10.15 -37.91 -5.66
CA SER A 486 -10.27 -39.05 -6.57
C SER A 486 -10.50 -40.39 -5.86
N THR A 487 -11.30 -41.26 -6.48
CA THR A 487 -11.36 -42.67 -6.05
C THR A 487 -10.04 -43.34 -6.38
N VAL A 488 -9.46 -44.06 -5.42
CA VAL A 488 -8.18 -44.78 -5.64
C VAL A 488 -8.46 -46.27 -5.75
N VAL A 489 -8.12 -46.84 -6.89
CA VAL A 489 -8.32 -48.26 -7.19
C VAL A 489 -6.99 -48.95 -7.50
N ASP A 490 -6.74 -50.06 -6.83
CA ASP A 490 -5.64 -50.98 -7.15
C ASP A 490 -6.01 -51.88 -8.33
N LEU A 491 -5.21 -51.81 -9.39
CA LEU A 491 -5.28 -52.65 -10.59
C LEU A 491 -3.93 -53.36 -10.86
N SER A 492 -3.07 -53.47 -9.84
CA SER A 492 -1.74 -54.06 -9.96
C SER A 492 -1.77 -55.56 -10.27
N LYS A 493 -2.88 -56.24 -9.96
CA LYS A 493 -3.08 -57.67 -10.21
C LYS A 493 -4.10 -57.88 -11.33
N LYS A 494 -3.76 -58.77 -12.27
CA LYS A 494 -4.62 -59.06 -13.42
C LYS A 494 -5.95 -59.67 -12.96
N GLY A 495 -7.06 -59.14 -13.49
CA GLY A 495 -8.41 -59.69 -13.30
C GLY A 495 -9.10 -59.32 -11.98
N VAL A 496 -8.42 -58.64 -11.06
CA VAL A 496 -9.00 -58.22 -9.77
C VAL A 496 -8.78 -56.73 -9.55
N TYR A 497 -9.61 -56.11 -8.72
CA TYR A 497 -9.40 -54.74 -8.25
C TYR A 497 -9.58 -54.63 -6.74
N LYS A 498 -9.04 -53.58 -6.14
CA LYS A 498 -9.31 -53.22 -4.74
C LYS A 498 -9.51 -51.72 -4.62
N ILE A 499 -10.61 -51.28 -4.00
CA ILE A 499 -10.75 -49.87 -3.63
C ILE A 499 -9.86 -49.60 -2.43
N ILE A 500 -8.87 -48.72 -2.62
CA ILE A 500 -7.96 -48.27 -1.56
C ILE A 500 -8.55 -47.06 -0.84
N ARG A 501 -9.24 -46.19 -1.58
CA ARG A 501 -9.84 -44.97 -1.05
C ARG A 501 -11.15 -44.65 -1.76
N ASP A 502 -12.18 -44.44 -0.96
CA ASP A 502 -13.45 -43.91 -1.40
C ASP A 502 -13.30 -42.44 -1.79
N GLY A 503 -13.56 -42.14 -3.05
CA GLY A 503 -13.54 -40.79 -3.60
C GLY A 503 -14.86 -40.43 -4.27
N SER A 504 -14.89 -39.27 -4.92
CA SER A 504 -16.09 -38.71 -5.54
C SER A 504 -16.69 -39.59 -6.65
N SER A 505 -15.91 -40.51 -7.22
CA SER A 505 -16.31 -41.36 -8.35
C SER A 505 -16.49 -42.84 -7.99
N LEU A 506 -16.64 -43.18 -6.70
CA LEU A 506 -16.66 -44.57 -6.23
C LEU A 506 -17.69 -45.43 -6.97
N LYS A 507 -18.96 -45.00 -7.01
CA LYS A 507 -20.05 -45.76 -7.62
C LYS A 507 -19.80 -46.02 -9.11
N ASN A 508 -19.43 -44.99 -9.85
CA ASN A 508 -19.12 -45.09 -11.28
C ASN A 508 -17.90 -46.00 -11.53
N THR A 509 -16.86 -45.85 -10.72
CA THR A 509 -15.64 -46.67 -10.81
C THR A 509 -15.95 -48.15 -10.65
N VAL A 510 -16.71 -48.53 -9.61
CA VAL A 510 -17.12 -49.93 -9.36
C VAL A 510 -17.99 -50.46 -10.51
N GLN A 511 -18.92 -49.66 -11.03
CA GLN A 511 -19.76 -50.06 -12.16
C GLN A 511 -18.94 -50.32 -13.42
N VAL A 512 -17.99 -49.44 -13.74
CA VAL A 512 -17.08 -49.62 -14.89
C VAL A 512 -16.24 -50.88 -14.71
N LEU A 513 -15.59 -51.09 -13.56
CA LEU A 513 -14.75 -52.26 -13.31
C LEU A 513 -15.53 -53.58 -13.43
N SER A 514 -16.73 -53.64 -12.84
CA SER A 514 -17.61 -54.81 -12.95
C SER A 514 -18.05 -55.07 -14.39
N SER A 515 -18.30 -54.02 -15.19
CA SER A 515 -18.68 -54.19 -16.61
C SER A 515 -17.58 -54.79 -17.49
N TYR A 516 -16.32 -54.73 -17.05
CA TYR A 516 -15.17 -55.37 -17.72
C TYR A 516 -14.77 -56.69 -17.05
N GLY A 517 -15.58 -57.21 -16.12
CA GLY A 517 -15.39 -58.53 -15.51
C GLY A 517 -14.29 -58.62 -14.46
N LEU A 518 -13.85 -57.50 -13.87
CA LEU A 518 -12.94 -57.55 -12.72
C LEU A 518 -13.69 -57.87 -11.43
N THR A 519 -13.08 -58.68 -10.57
CA THR A 519 -13.62 -59.04 -9.25
C THR A 519 -13.01 -58.20 -8.12
N ASP A 520 -13.82 -57.87 -7.11
CA ASP A 520 -13.35 -57.13 -5.94
C ASP A 520 -12.56 -58.06 -5.00
N ASN A 521 -11.30 -57.69 -4.74
CA ASN A 521 -10.38 -58.42 -3.88
C ASN A 521 -10.61 -58.15 -2.38
N ASN A 522 -11.61 -57.34 -2.00
CA ASN A 522 -12.08 -57.18 -0.61
C ASN A 522 -13.13 -58.23 -0.20
N THR A 523 -13.62 -59.04 -1.14
CA THR A 523 -14.64 -60.09 -0.91
C THR A 523 -14.02 -61.47 -0.58
N SER A 524 -12.82 -61.52 -0.01
CA SER A 524 -12.12 -62.75 0.42
C SER A 524 -11.64 -62.66 1.85
#